data_AF-A0A422HKG4-F1
#
_entry.id   AF-A0A422HKG4-F1
#
_cell.length_a   1.000
_cell.length_b   1.000
_cell.length_c   1.000
_cell.angle_alpha   90.00
_cell.angle_beta   90.00
_cell.angle_gamma   90.00
#
_symmetry.space_group_name_H-M   'P 1'
#
loop_
_entity.id
_entity.type
_entity.pdbx_description
1 polymer ?
#
loop_
_entity_poly.entity_id
_entity_poly.type
_entity_poly.pdbx_seq_one_letter_code
_entity_poly.pdbx_strand_id
1 'polypeptide(L)'
;MNEKQTLKDIQEQIKALQAQEAQIIAQEKEEVVQYIREKVAEFHLQPEDIFSGGSRKASAGSKKPKMIRYKRGENEVWAGRGKKPDWCANMSKEELEQYKLDTPIPAE
;
A
#
# COMPACT_ATOMS: atom_id res chain seq x y z
N MET A 1 47.02 -6.98 29.26
CA MET A 1 46.18 -5.92 29.85
C MET A 1 45.20 -5.52 28.77
N ASN A 2 43.90 -5.79 28.93
CA ASN A 2 42.91 -5.28 27.97
C ASN A 2 42.75 -3.80 28.27
N GLU A 3 43.43 -2.96 27.49
CA GLU A 3 43.22 -1.52 27.50
C GLU A 3 41.73 -1.25 27.30
N LYS A 4 41.14 -0.43 28.19
CA LYS A 4 39.75 -0.03 28.07
C LYS A 4 39.61 0.82 26.82
N GLN A 5 39.15 0.21 25.73
CA GLN A 5 38.77 0.93 24.51
C GLN A 5 37.76 2.01 24.88
N THR A 6 37.93 3.21 24.33
CA THR A 6 36.98 4.28 24.58
C THR A 6 35.68 4.00 23.82
N LEU A 7 34.56 4.57 24.27
CA LEU A 7 33.29 4.44 23.55
C LEU A 7 33.38 4.90 22.09
N LYS A 8 34.22 5.90 21.81
CA LYS A 8 34.44 6.40 20.44
C LYS A 8 35.16 5.35 19.59
N ASP A 9 36.20 4.72 20.12
CA ASP A 9 36.96 3.69 19.39
C ASP A 9 36.07 2.49 19.05
N ILE A 10 35.21 2.07 20.00
CA ILE A 10 34.25 0.99 19.79
C ILE A 10 33.23 1.38 18.70
N GLN A 11 32.74 2.62 18.71
CA GLN A 11 31.79 3.11 17.70
C GLN A 11 32.41 3.17 16.30
N GLU A 12 33.66 3.60 16.18
CA GLU A 12 34.38 3.61 14.89
C GLU A 12 34.59 2.18 14.36
N GLN A 13 34.95 1.24 15.23
CA GLN A 13 35.06 -0.17 14.86
C GLN A 13 33.73 -0.76 14.40
N ILE A 14 32.62 -0.47 15.10
CA ILE A 14 31.28 -0.90 14.69
C ILE A 14 30.94 -0.36 13.31
N LYS A 15 31.21 0.94 13.07
CA LYS A 15 30.94 1.56 11.77
C LYS A 15 31.77 0.92 10.65
N ALA A 16 33.04 0.63 10.92
CA ALA A 16 33.91 -0.05 9.97
C ALA A 16 33.41 -1.47 9.65
N LEU A 17 33.01 -2.22 10.67
CA LEU A 17 32.46 -3.57 10.50
C LEU A 17 31.13 -3.56 9.73
N GLN A 18 30.25 -2.60 9.98
CA GLN A 18 29.00 -2.43 9.22
C GLN A 18 29.27 -2.09 7.75
N ALA A 19 30.28 -1.27 7.47
CA ALA A 19 30.67 -0.96 6.10
C ALA A 19 31.21 -2.20 5.37
N GLN A 20 31.99 -3.04 6.07
CA GLN A 20 32.49 -4.32 5.54
C GLN A 20 31.35 -5.31 5.30
N GLU A 21 30.41 -5.44 6.23
CA GLU A 21 29.21 -6.27 6.08
C GLU A 21 28.41 -5.86 4.84
N ALA A 22 28.17 -4.56 4.65
CA ALA A 22 27.47 -4.05 3.47
C ALA A 22 28.20 -4.37 2.16
N GLN A 23 29.54 -4.30 2.15
CA GLN A 23 30.36 -4.65 0.98
C GLN A 23 30.27 -6.15 0.66
N ILE A 24 30.39 -7.01 1.67
CA ILE A 24 30.28 -8.47 1.49
C ILE A 24 28.89 -8.82 0.97
N ILE A 25 27.83 -8.28 1.57
CA ILE A 25 26.45 -8.50 1.11
C ILE A 25 26.26 -8.04 -0.33
N ALA A 26 26.86 -6.91 -0.73
CA ALA A 26 26.76 -6.43 -2.11
C ALA A 26 27.44 -7.40 -3.09
N GLN A 27 28.64 -7.89 -2.77
CA GLN A 27 29.37 -8.86 -3.58
C GLN A 27 28.61 -10.18 -3.70
N GLU A 28 28.18 -10.77 -2.57
CA GLU A 28 27.42 -12.01 -2.55
C GLU A 28 26.09 -11.87 -3.32
N LYS A 29 25.42 -10.71 -3.20
CA LYS A 29 24.20 -10.43 -3.97
C LYS A 29 24.47 -10.40 -5.47
N GLU A 30 25.55 -9.77 -5.91
CA GLU A 30 25.91 -9.73 -7.33
C GLU A 30 26.19 -11.14 -7.88
N GLU A 31 26.94 -11.95 -7.14
CA GLU A 31 27.22 -13.35 -7.49
C GLU A 31 25.93 -14.17 -7.59
N VAL A 32 25.05 -14.06 -6.59
CA VAL A 32 23.76 -14.77 -6.58
C VAL A 32 22.86 -14.29 -7.72
N VAL A 33 22.84 -12.99 -8.02
CA VAL A 33 22.05 -12.44 -9.13
C VAL A 33 22.58 -12.95 -10.47
N GLN A 34 23.90 -13.05 -10.66
CA GLN A 34 24.48 -13.64 -11.87
C GLN A 34 24.09 -15.11 -12.01
N TYR A 35 24.25 -15.90 -10.95
CA TYR A 35 23.84 -17.30 -10.93
C TYR A 35 22.35 -17.49 -11.26
N ILE A 36 21.47 -16.68 -10.68
CA ILE A 36 20.04 -16.73 -10.99
C ILE A 36 19.81 -16.37 -12.47
N ARG A 37 20.44 -15.31 -12.99
CA ARG A 37 20.30 -14.90 -14.39
C ARG A 37 20.74 -16.00 -15.37
N GLU A 38 21.82 -16.69 -15.07
CA GLU A 38 22.29 -17.85 -15.85
C GLU A 38 21.24 -18.96 -15.86
N LYS A 39 20.69 -19.31 -14.70
CA LYS A 39 19.64 -20.33 -14.59
C LYS A 39 18.34 -19.91 -15.28
N VAL A 40 17.97 -18.64 -15.20
CA VAL A 40 16.81 -18.10 -15.94
C VAL A 40 17.01 -18.26 -17.45
N ALA A 41 18.21 -17.97 -17.95
CA ALA A 41 18.53 -18.13 -19.37
C ALA A 41 18.59 -19.62 -19.80
N GLU A 42 19.19 -20.49 -19.00
CA GLU A 42 19.33 -21.93 -19.27
C GLU A 42 17.99 -22.65 -19.37
N PHE A 43 17.06 -22.32 -18.47
CA PHE A 43 15.75 -22.97 -18.38
C PHE A 43 14.62 -22.14 -19.03
N HIS A 44 14.95 -21.03 -19.69
CA HIS A 44 13.96 -20.11 -20.29
C HIS A 44 12.84 -19.68 -19.33
N LEU A 45 13.17 -19.53 -18.04
CA LEU A 45 12.20 -19.21 -16.99
C LEU A 45 11.61 -17.82 -17.22
N GLN A 46 10.30 -17.70 -17.05
CA GLN A 46 9.64 -16.39 -17.00
C GLN A 46 9.61 -15.88 -15.55
N PRO A 47 9.53 -14.55 -15.34
CA PRO A 47 9.38 -13.99 -14.00
C PRO A 47 8.24 -14.62 -13.19
N GLU A 48 7.16 -15.05 -13.85
CA GLU A 48 6.02 -15.73 -13.27
C GLU A 48 6.37 -17.09 -12.62
N ASP A 49 7.37 -17.79 -13.14
CA ASP A 49 7.84 -19.08 -12.62
C ASP A 49 8.70 -18.92 -11.35
N ILE A 50 9.31 -17.74 -11.18
CA ILE A 50 10.23 -17.41 -10.07
C ILE A 50 9.48 -16.66 -8.96
N PHE A 51 8.61 -15.73 -9.33
CA PHE A 51 7.86 -14.87 -8.43
C PHE A 51 6.41 -15.36 -8.31
N SER A 52 6.19 -16.44 -7.58
CA SER A 52 4.84 -16.92 -7.25
C SER A 52 4.16 -15.95 -6.26
N GLY A 53 3.38 -15.00 -6.78
CA GLY A 53 2.50 -14.14 -5.97
C GLY A 53 2.50 -12.64 -6.31
N GLY A 54 3.30 -12.18 -7.28
CA GLY A 54 3.38 -10.76 -7.65
C GLY A 54 2.18 -10.24 -8.45
N SER A 55 1.49 -11.11 -9.20
CA SER A 55 0.25 -10.76 -9.88
C SER A 55 -0.96 -11.24 -9.09
N ARG A 56 -1.14 -10.71 -7.87
CA ARG A 56 -2.50 -10.38 -7.48
C ARG A 56 -2.91 -9.23 -8.38
N LYS A 57 -3.31 -9.55 -9.61
CA LYS A 57 -4.21 -8.72 -10.39
C LYS A 57 -5.31 -8.40 -9.41
N ALA A 58 -5.29 -7.18 -8.86
CA ALA A 58 -6.38 -6.71 -8.04
C ALA A 58 -7.58 -6.92 -8.94
N SER A 59 -8.39 -7.94 -8.65
CA SER A 59 -9.67 -8.02 -9.30
C SER A 59 -10.26 -6.67 -8.97
N ALA A 60 -10.49 -5.86 -9.99
CA ALA A 60 -11.34 -4.71 -9.85
C ALA A 60 -12.69 -5.34 -9.53
N GLY A 61 -12.87 -5.72 -8.26
CA GLY A 61 -14.15 -6.10 -7.70
C GLY A 61 -15.02 -4.93 -8.08
N SER A 62 -15.95 -5.20 -8.98
CA SER A 62 -16.86 -4.23 -9.56
C SER A 62 -17.37 -3.38 -8.41
N LYS A 63 -16.83 -2.15 -8.29
CA LYS A 63 -17.18 -1.24 -7.21
C LYS A 63 -18.66 -0.99 -7.42
N LYS A 64 -19.51 -1.60 -6.58
CA LYS A 64 -20.94 -1.36 -6.65
C LYS A 64 -21.14 0.16 -6.62
N PRO A 65 -21.89 0.73 -7.57
CA PRO A 65 -22.07 2.18 -7.65
C PRO A 65 -22.60 2.67 -6.31
N LYS A 66 -22.09 3.82 -5.84
CA LYS A 66 -22.50 4.38 -4.56
C LYS A 66 -23.98 4.75 -4.67
N MET A 67 -24.84 4.09 -3.91
CA MET A 67 -26.28 4.38 -3.97
C MET A 67 -26.59 5.66 -3.17
N ILE A 68 -27.15 6.66 -3.83
CA ILE A 68 -27.63 7.92 -3.23
C ILE A 68 -28.88 7.60 -2.41
N ARG A 69 -28.89 8.03 -1.15
CA ARG A 69 -29.99 7.78 -0.20
C ARG A 69 -30.72 9.05 0.21
N TYR A 70 -30.08 10.21 0.07
CA TYR A 70 -30.63 11.51 0.44
C TYR A 70 -30.40 12.53 -0.69
N LYS A 71 -31.41 13.32 -1.04
CA LYS A 71 -31.34 14.35 -2.09
C LYS A 71 -32.17 15.58 -1.70
N ARG A 72 -31.53 16.75 -1.65
CA ARG A 72 -32.18 18.04 -1.40
C ARG A 72 -32.40 18.85 -2.70
N GLY A 73 -31.52 18.68 -3.68
CA GLY A 73 -31.55 19.33 -4.99
C GLY A 73 -30.76 18.53 -6.02
N GLU A 74 -30.54 19.06 -7.23
CA GLU A 74 -29.89 18.31 -8.32
C GLU A 74 -28.43 17.94 -8.02
N ASN A 75 -27.66 18.87 -7.42
CA ASN A 75 -26.27 18.68 -7.03
C ASN A 75 -26.06 18.40 -5.53
N GLU A 76 -27.15 18.33 -4.75
CA GLU A 76 -27.10 18.16 -3.28
C GLU A 76 -27.55 16.75 -2.91
N VAL A 77 -26.67 15.78 -3.16
CA VAL A 77 -26.92 14.35 -2.94
C VAL A 77 -25.96 13.76 -1.90
N TRP A 78 -26.46 12.80 -1.13
CA TRP A 78 -25.63 12.06 -0.17
C TRP A 78 -25.99 10.57 -0.12
N ALA A 79 -24.98 9.71 -0.17
CA ALA A 79 -25.14 8.25 -0.12
C ALA A 79 -25.43 7.71 1.31
N GLY A 80 -25.46 8.58 2.34
CA GLY A 80 -25.62 8.17 3.74
C GLY A 80 -24.42 7.40 4.32
N ARG A 81 -23.31 7.35 3.58
CA ARG A 81 -22.04 6.70 3.93
C ARG A 81 -20.90 7.64 3.51
N GLY A 82 -19.88 7.79 4.37
CA GLY A 82 -18.72 8.65 4.09
C GLY A 82 -18.92 10.11 4.49
N LYS A 83 -18.02 10.99 4.01
CA LYS A 83 -18.03 12.43 4.33
C LYS A 83 -19.40 13.04 4.01
N LYS A 84 -19.98 13.74 4.98
CA LYS A 84 -21.23 14.49 4.82
C LYS A 84 -20.98 15.74 3.96
N PRO A 85 -21.81 16.00 2.93
CA PRO A 85 -21.88 17.30 2.26
C PRO A 85 -22.26 18.44 3.21
N ASP A 86 -21.91 19.67 2.84
CA ASP A 86 -22.09 20.86 3.68
C ASP A 86 -23.56 21.10 4.07
N TRP A 87 -24.51 20.78 3.17
CA TRP A 87 -25.94 20.94 3.42
C TRP A 87 -26.50 20.01 4.50
N CYS A 88 -25.89 18.83 4.71
CA CYS A 88 -26.31 17.85 5.72
C CYS A 88 -25.32 17.67 6.87
N ALA A 89 -24.24 18.47 6.90
CA ALA A 89 -23.19 18.36 7.92
C ALA A 89 -23.73 18.67 9.32
N ASN A 90 -24.59 19.69 9.42
CA ASN A 90 -25.16 20.20 10.69
C ASN A 90 -26.62 19.80 10.93
N MET A 91 -27.22 18.96 10.06
CA MET A 91 -28.61 18.52 10.22
C MET A 91 -28.73 17.36 11.21
N SER A 92 -29.84 17.33 11.95
CA SER A 92 -30.23 16.19 12.78
C SER A 92 -30.62 14.98 11.91
N LYS A 93 -30.71 13.81 12.55
CA LYS A 93 -31.13 12.60 11.84
C LYS A 93 -32.59 12.69 11.37
N GLU A 94 -33.45 13.31 12.17
CA GLU A 94 -34.86 13.52 11.83
C GLU A 94 -35.01 14.47 10.63
N GLU A 95 -34.24 15.55 10.59
CA GLU A 95 -34.25 16.50 9.47
C GLU A 95 -33.73 15.88 8.17
N LEU A 96 -32.76 14.96 8.26
CA LEU A 96 -32.25 14.22 7.11
C LEU A 96 -33.27 13.23 6.54
N GLU A 97 -34.15 12.68 7.35
CA GLU A 97 -35.19 11.75 6.90
C GLU A 97 -36.22 12.41 5.98
N GLN A 98 -36.41 13.74 6.09
CA GLN A 98 -37.25 14.51 5.18
C GLN A 98 -36.72 14.51 3.73
N TYR A 99 -35.40 14.35 3.55
CA TYR A 99 -34.74 14.32 2.24
C TYR A 99 -34.36 12.91 1.80
N LYS A 100 -34.84 11.88 2.50
CA LYS A 100 -34.56 10.48 2.18
C LYS A 100 -35.31 10.07 0.92
N LEU A 101 -34.58 9.50 -0.04
CA LEU A 101 -35.17 8.88 -1.21
C LEU A 101 -35.72 7.50 -0.83
N ASP A 102 -37.00 7.26 -1.13
CA ASP A 102 -37.66 5.97 -0.87
C ASP A 102 -37.06 4.85 -1.73
N THR A 103 -36.67 5.19 -2.97
CA THR A 103 -35.85 4.32 -3.83
C THR A 103 -34.44 4.90 -3.98
N PRO A 104 -33.40 4.20 -3.53
CA PRO A 104 -32.02 4.67 -3.66
C PRO A 104 -31.57 4.61 -5.13
N ILE A 105 -31.03 5.72 -5.62
CA ILE A 105 -30.60 5.89 -7.03
C ILE A 105 -29.09 5.64 -7.11
N PRO A 106 -28.57 4.97 -8.14
CA PRO A 106 -27.12 4.89 -8.35
C PRO A 106 -26.55 6.31 -8.51
N ALA A 107 -25.49 6.65 -7.76
CA ALA A 107 -24.66 7.78 -8.16
C ALA A 107 -24.03 7.42 -9.51
N GLU A 108 -24.31 8.22 -10.53
CA GLU A 108 -23.57 8.19 -11.80
C GLU A 108 -22.06 8.37 -11.57
#